data_AF-E4RVT7-F1
#
_entry.id   AF-E4RVT7-F1
#
_cell.length_a   1.000
_cell.length_b   1.000
_cell.length_c   1.000
_cell.angle_alpha   90.00
_cell.angle_beta   90.00
_cell.angle_gamma   90.00
#
_symmetry.space_group_name_H-M   'P 1'
#
loop_
_entity.id
_entity.type
_entity.pdbx_description
1 polymer ?
#
loop_
_entity_poly.entity_id
_entity_poly.type
_entity_poly.pdbx_seq_one_letter_code
_entity_poly.pdbx_strand_id
1 'polypeptide(L)'
;MKITSLEIKQHEFERSFRGYNVDEVNQFLGDLAQEWDKMFNEIKMLKMQLDIAEKEASKLREVEMTLIKTLRTAEDTSSRIAETAQAEATRKIESAEQEAAKTIESAKLEAAKTIEEAQLKAAQLVKEAEHTGKQLILEAETKALDIQKTSEKAIAELDTRYNHLERKKNELLSKLQSYHVEIAKLLDGADIPAVIEPVEESTPVDLNIEDDFSTGVSLPSAVNDISLETTKEDKTNLEVIEGIGPKIKEILNGAGIYDFRTLATTPEYRLRDILSAAGPIYAAHDPGSWNEQALLAENGQWDKLEELKARLIAGRLPETPSSTPTVDGSNTEEMLDKVNKVKAAIRKAMVDKTQEEKPKSGSFFDSI
;
A
#
# COMPACT_ATOMS: atom_id res chain seq x y z
N MET A 1 37.84 64.63 -59.05
CA MET A 1 37.51 65.98 -59.55
C MET A 1 38.54 66.37 -60.59
N LYS A 2 38.20 67.28 -61.52
CA LYS A 2 39.06 67.67 -62.66
C LYS A 2 39.98 68.88 -62.39
N ILE A 3 39.80 69.57 -61.26
CA ILE A 3 40.58 70.75 -60.88
C ILE A 3 40.99 70.61 -59.40
N THR A 4 42.23 70.93 -59.11
CA THR A 4 42.86 70.90 -57.78
C THR A 4 43.00 72.32 -57.20
N SER A 5 43.10 72.44 -55.88
CA SER A 5 43.40 73.74 -55.22
C SER A 5 44.69 74.37 -55.73
N LEU A 6 45.69 73.53 -56.05
CA LEU A 6 46.95 73.99 -56.65
C LEU A 6 46.74 74.56 -58.04
N GLU A 7 45.94 73.89 -58.89
CA GLU A 7 45.58 74.38 -60.22
C GLU A 7 44.76 75.69 -60.14
N ILE A 8 43.90 75.87 -59.14
CA ILE A 8 43.17 77.14 -58.92
C ILE A 8 44.14 78.27 -58.56
N LYS A 9 45.15 78.01 -57.72
CA LYS A 9 46.15 79.00 -57.30
C LYS A 9 47.16 79.37 -58.39
N GLN A 10 47.46 78.42 -59.28
CA GLN A 10 48.45 78.59 -60.36
C GLN A 10 47.82 78.96 -61.71
N HIS A 11 46.50 79.14 -61.76
CA HIS A 11 45.81 79.45 -63.00
C HIS A 11 46.13 80.86 -63.49
N GLU A 12 46.64 81.00 -64.70
CA GLU A 12 46.85 82.29 -65.35
C GLU A 12 45.71 82.58 -66.36
N PHE A 13 45.21 83.82 -66.36
CA PHE A 13 44.18 84.28 -67.29
C PHE A 13 44.78 85.14 -68.40
N GLU A 14 44.20 85.07 -69.60
CA GLU A 14 44.54 85.98 -70.69
C GLU A 14 44.19 87.44 -70.33
N ARG A 15 45.06 88.38 -70.69
CA ARG A 15 44.87 89.81 -70.40
C ARG A 15 44.06 90.48 -71.52
N SER A 16 43.06 91.29 -71.13
CA SER A 16 42.21 92.07 -72.05
C SER A 16 42.15 93.54 -71.59
N PHE A 17 41.93 94.47 -72.53
CA PHE A 17 42.01 95.94 -72.33
C PHE A 17 41.02 96.50 -71.27
N ARG A 18 40.00 95.72 -70.86
CA ARG A 18 39.07 96.04 -69.77
C ARG A 18 38.69 94.78 -68.97
N GLY A 19 39.67 94.20 -68.28
CA GLY A 19 39.49 93.03 -67.41
C GLY A 19 39.20 93.36 -65.94
N TYR A 20 38.97 92.32 -65.14
CA TYR A 20 38.89 92.42 -63.68
C TYR A 20 40.22 92.84 -63.05
N ASN A 21 40.17 93.38 -61.83
CA ASN A 21 41.37 93.69 -61.06
C ASN A 21 42.13 92.40 -60.70
N VAL A 22 43.38 92.31 -61.12
CA VAL A 22 44.22 91.13 -60.94
C VAL A 22 44.41 90.78 -59.45
N ASP A 23 44.56 91.77 -58.59
CA ASP A 23 44.80 91.55 -57.16
C ASP A 23 43.56 90.99 -56.44
N GLU A 24 42.37 91.53 -56.75
CA GLU A 24 41.10 91.05 -56.20
C GLU A 24 40.77 89.63 -56.69
N VAL A 25 41.02 89.34 -57.97
CA VAL A 25 40.83 88.00 -58.54
C VAL A 25 41.78 87.00 -57.88
N ASN A 26 43.06 87.36 -57.69
CA ASN A 26 44.03 86.50 -57.02
C ASN A 26 43.66 86.23 -55.56
N GLN A 27 43.15 87.24 -54.83
CA GLN A 27 42.67 87.07 -53.46
C GLN A 27 41.47 86.11 -53.42
N PHE A 28 40.47 86.31 -54.30
CA PHE A 28 39.31 85.44 -54.40
C PHE A 28 39.68 83.99 -54.76
N LEU A 29 40.61 83.78 -55.70
CA LEU A 29 41.10 82.45 -56.07
C LEU A 29 41.88 81.79 -54.93
N GLY A 30 42.58 82.57 -54.10
CA GLY A 30 43.22 82.12 -52.88
C GLY A 30 42.22 81.56 -51.86
N ASP A 31 41.17 82.33 -51.56
CA ASP A 31 40.09 81.95 -50.65
C ASP A 31 39.30 80.74 -51.19
N LEU A 32 38.99 80.75 -52.49
CA LEU A 32 38.29 79.65 -53.17
C LEU A 32 39.11 78.35 -53.11
N ALA A 33 40.41 78.42 -53.34
CA ALA A 33 41.28 77.25 -53.26
C ALA A 33 41.36 76.69 -51.83
N GLN A 34 41.34 77.56 -50.81
CA GLN A 34 41.32 77.13 -49.40
C GLN A 34 40.01 76.42 -49.01
N GLU A 35 38.86 76.99 -49.36
CA GLU A 35 37.56 76.33 -49.12
C GLU A 35 37.43 75.06 -49.98
N TRP A 36 38.02 75.01 -51.17
CA TRP A 36 38.10 73.80 -52.00
C TRP A 36 38.87 72.67 -51.32
N ASP A 37 40.04 72.95 -50.73
CA ASP A 37 40.82 71.97 -49.98
C ASP A 37 40.07 71.48 -48.73
N LYS A 38 39.41 72.41 -48.02
CA LYS A 38 38.60 72.08 -46.85
C LYS A 38 37.43 71.15 -47.20
N MET A 39 36.65 71.51 -48.22
CA MET A 39 35.57 70.66 -48.74
C MET A 39 36.10 69.31 -49.23
N PHE A 40 37.24 69.29 -49.91
CA PHE A 40 37.83 68.05 -50.41
C PHE A 40 38.22 67.11 -49.26
N ASN A 41 38.86 67.64 -48.22
CA ASN A 41 39.23 66.87 -47.02
C ASN A 41 37.99 66.38 -46.27
N GLU A 42 36.94 67.18 -46.15
CA GLU A 42 35.69 66.79 -45.53
C GLU A 42 34.98 65.67 -46.31
N ILE A 43 34.89 65.79 -47.65
CA ILE A 43 34.36 64.71 -48.50
C ILE A 43 35.15 63.42 -48.34
N LYS A 44 36.49 63.51 -48.26
CA LYS A 44 37.34 62.34 -48.05
C LYS A 44 37.09 61.69 -46.69
N MET A 45 36.98 62.49 -45.62
CA MET A 45 36.67 62.02 -44.27
C MET A 45 35.28 61.37 -44.20
N LEU A 46 34.26 62.03 -44.75
CA LEU A 46 32.89 61.53 -44.79
C LEU A 46 32.79 60.22 -45.58
N LYS A 47 33.49 60.10 -46.71
CA LYS A 47 33.55 58.84 -47.47
C LYS A 47 34.21 57.71 -46.67
N MET A 48 35.26 58.01 -45.91
CA MET A 48 35.92 57.01 -45.07
C MET A 48 35.00 56.56 -43.92
N GLN A 49 34.29 57.49 -43.28
CA GLN A 49 33.30 57.17 -42.25
C GLN A 49 32.13 56.36 -42.81
N LEU A 50 31.65 56.70 -44.01
CA LEU A 50 30.60 55.96 -44.68
C LEU A 50 31.02 54.51 -44.94
N ASP A 51 32.23 54.27 -45.47
CA ASP A 51 32.74 52.92 -45.72
C ASP A 51 32.87 52.11 -44.42
N ILE A 52 33.31 52.74 -43.32
CA ILE A 52 33.39 52.08 -42.00
C ILE A 52 31.98 51.72 -41.50
N ALA A 53 31.05 52.67 -41.54
CA ALA A 53 29.68 52.47 -41.09
C ALA A 53 28.94 51.41 -41.92
N GLU A 54 29.14 51.37 -43.24
CA GLU A 54 28.58 50.36 -44.12
C GLU A 54 29.13 48.96 -43.82
N LYS A 55 30.44 48.84 -43.56
CA LYS A 55 31.06 47.58 -43.14
C LYS A 55 30.54 47.10 -41.79
N GLU A 56 30.39 48.01 -40.83
CA GLU A 56 29.85 47.67 -39.52
C GLU A 56 28.38 47.24 -39.60
N ALA A 57 27.56 47.96 -40.36
CA ALA A 57 26.17 47.60 -40.61
C ALA A 57 26.05 46.22 -41.29
N SER A 58 26.94 45.91 -42.24
CA SER A 58 26.99 44.59 -42.89
C SER A 58 27.31 43.48 -41.88
N LYS A 59 28.33 43.70 -41.02
CA LYS A 59 28.71 42.75 -39.97
C LYS A 59 27.58 42.53 -38.96
N LEU A 60 26.88 43.59 -38.56
CA LEU A 60 25.72 43.49 -37.66
C LEU A 60 24.59 42.66 -38.28
N ARG A 61 24.30 42.86 -39.57
CA ARG A 61 23.31 42.03 -40.28
C ARG A 61 23.70 40.55 -40.32
N GLU A 62 24.98 40.23 -40.52
CA GLU A 62 25.45 38.84 -40.51
C GLU A 62 25.28 38.18 -39.13
N VAL A 63 25.59 38.93 -38.06
CA VAL A 63 25.36 38.48 -36.68
C VAL A 63 23.87 38.28 -36.41
N GLU A 64 23.02 39.21 -36.84
CA GLU A 64 21.56 39.11 -36.70
C GLU A 64 21.00 37.86 -37.41
N MET A 65 21.39 37.62 -38.66
CA MET A 65 20.96 36.43 -39.41
C MET A 65 21.40 35.13 -38.71
N THR A 66 22.61 35.11 -38.16
CA THR A 66 23.12 33.96 -37.41
C THR A 66 22.34 33.75 -36.11
N LEU A 67 22.04 34.84 -35.39
CA LEU A 67 21.25 34.80 -34.15
C LEU A 67 19.83 34.29 -34.42
N ILE A 68 19.17 34.77 -35.47
CA ILE A 68 17.83 34.31 -35.86
C ILE A 68 17.85 32.82 -36.22
N LYS A 69 18.86 32.37 -36.98
CA LYS A 69 18.99 30.95 -37.35
C LYS A 69 19.23 30.06 -36.12
N THR A 70 20.06 30.50 -35.19
CA THR A 70 20.32 29.76 -33.94
C THR A 70 19.10 29.73 -33.04
N LEU A 71 18.36 30.84 -32.93
CA LEU A 71 17.12 30.90 -32.15
C LEU A 71 16.04 29.97 -32.74
N ARG A 72 15.84 30.01 -34.06
CA ARG A 72 14.88 29.13 -34.74
C ARG A 72 15.25 27.65 -34.59
N THR A 73 16.52 27.31 -34.77
CA THR A 73 16.96 25.90 -34.60
C THR A 73 16.83 25.44 -33.15
N ALA A 74 17.08 26.33 -32.17
CA ALA A 74 16.83 26.03 -30.77
C ALA A 74 15.33 25.82 -30.48
N GLU A 75 14.46 26.66 -31.06
CA GLU A 75 13.00 26.55 -30.96
C GLU A 75 12.48 25.24 -31.59
N ASP A 76 12.89 24.93 -32.83
CA ASP A 76 12.54 23.68 -33.52
C ASP A 76 13.01 22.45 -32.74
N THR A 77 14.21 22.52 -32.16
CA THR A 77 14.76 21.44 -31.31
C THR A 77 13.95 21.29 -30.03
N SER A 78 13.57 22.40 -29.38
CA SER A 78 12.73 22.38 -28.19
C SER A 78 11.36 21.79 -28.47
N SER A 79 10.73 22.15 -29.60
CA SER A 79 9.44 21.60 -30.01
C SER A 79 9.54 20.09 -30.23
N ARG A 80 10.59 19.63 -30.93
CA ARG A 80 10.83 18.20 -31.15
C ARG A 80 11.05 17.42 -29.87
N ILE A 81 11.83 17.96 -28.93
CA ILE A 81 12.05 17.32 -27.62
C ILE A 81 10.72 17.18 -26.87
N ALA A 82 9.88 18.23 -26.88
CA ALA A 82 8.57 18.17 -26.25
C ALA A 82 7.65 17.13 -26.91
N GLU A 83 7.60 17.08 -28.23
CA GLU A 83 6.83 16.08 -28.98
C GLU A 83 7.30 14.65 -28.69
N THR A 84 8.62 14.40 -28.69
CA THR A 84 9.16 13.06 -28.39
C THR A 84 8.91 12.66 -26.95
N ALA A 85 9.10 13.57 -25.98
CA ALA A 85 8.82 13.31 -24.58
C ALA A 85 7.33 13.01 -24.35
N GLN A 86 6.44 13.73 -25.02
CA GLN A 86 5.00 13.48 -24.94
C GLN A 86 4.61 12.13 -25.56
N ALA A 87 5.19 11.78 -26.70
CA ALA A 87 4.96 10.49 -27.35
C ALA A 87 5.47 9.33 -26.50
N GLU A 88 6.67 9.46 -25.91
CA GLU A 88 7.23 8.46 -24.99
C GLU A 88 6.42 8.33 -23.70
N ALA A 89 5.97 9.44 -23.11
CA ALA A 89 5.11 9.43 -21.93
C ALA A 89 3.80 8.69 -22.22
N THR A 90 3.16 8.99 -23.36
CA THR A 90 1.92 8.32 -23.78
C THR A 90 2.14 6.82 -23.98
N ARG A 91 3.25 6.43 -24.63
CA ARG A 91 3.61 5.01 -24.80
C ARG A 91 3.87 4.30 -23.49
N LYS A 92 4.52 4.97 -22.52
CA LYS A 92 4.76 4.39 -21.19
C LYS A 92 3.45 4.18 -20.44
N ILE A 93 2.51 5.13 -20.52
CA ILE A 93 1.19 5.00 -19.92
C ILE A 93 0.45 3.82 -20.56
N GLU A 94 0.40 3.76 -21.89
CA GLU A 94 -0.27 2.67 -22.62
C GLU A 94 0.34 1.30 -22.31
N SER A 95 1.67 1.19 -22.25
CA SER A 95 2.38 -0.04 -21.86
C SER A 95 2.06 -0.46 -20.42
N ALA A 96 2.07 0.49 -19.48
CA ALA A 96 1.76 0.24 -18.08
C ALA A 96 0.30 -0.20 -17.90
N GLU A 97 -0.63 0.41 -18.63
CA GLU A 97 -2.05 0.01 -18.63
C GLU A 97 -2.23 -1.42 -19.17
N GLN A 98 -1.54 -1.77 -20.25
CA GLN A 98 -1.58 -3.13 -20.81
C GLN A 98 -1.01 -4.17 -19.84
N GLU A 99 0.12 -3.90 -19.19
CA GLU A 99 0.73 -4.80 -18.21
C GLU A 99 -0.14 -4.94 -16.95
N ALA A 100 -0.72 -3.84 -16.47
CA ALA A 100 -1.66 -3.87 -15.35
C ALA A 100 -2.91 -4.69 -15.69
N ALA A 101 -3.48 -4.48 -16.89
CA ALA A 101 -4.65 -5.23 -17.35
C ALA A 101 -4.36 -6.74 -17.41
N LYS A 102 -3.20 -7.12 -17.97
CA LYS A 102 -2.76 -8.53 -18.02
C LYS A 102 -2.58 -9.14 -16.63
N THR A 103 -2.01 -8.39 -15.70
CA THR A 103 -1.79 -8.84 -14.31
C THR A 103 -3.12 -9.04 -13.58
N ILE A 104 -4.07 -8.12 -13.76
CA ILE A 104 -5.42 -8.23 -13.20
C ILE A 104 -6.14 -9.43 -13.79
N GLU A 105 -6.00 -9.67 -15.10
CA GLU A 105 -6.61 -10.82 -15.77
C GLU A 105 -6.04 -12.14 -15.26
N SER A 106 -4.72 -12.28 -15.14
CA SER A 106 -4.09 -13.49 -14.59
C SER A 106 -4.49 -13.72 -13.13
N ALA A 107 -4.51 -12.67 -12.30
CA ALA A 107 -4.93 -12.76 -10.91
C ALA A 107 -6.41 -13.19 -10.78
N LYS A 108 -7.29 -12.67 -11.65
CA LYS A 108 -8.71 -13.09 -11.70
C LYS A 108 -8.85 -14.56 -12.08
N LEU A 109 -8.08 -15.02 -13.06
CA LEU A 109 -8.13 -16.41 -13.52
C LEU A 109 -7.65 -17.37 -12.41
N GLU A 110 -6.54 -17.05 -11.74
CA GLU A 110 -6.03 -17.83 -10.61
C GLU A 110 -6.99 -17.84 -9.43
N ALA A 111 -7.61 -16.69 -9.11
CA ALA A 111 -8.63 -16.60 -8.08
C ALA A 111 -9.84 -17.47 -8.40
N ALA A 112 -10.34 -17.41 -9.65
CA ALA A 112 -11.46 -18.24 -10.09
C ALA A 112 -11.15 -19.74 -9.98
N LYS A 113 -9.95 -20.15 -10.41
CA LYS A 113 -9.48 -21.53 -10.29
C LYS A 113 -9.39 -21.98 -8.83
N THR A 114 -8.85 -21.14 -7.95
CA THR A 114 -8.75 -21.44 -6.52
C THR A 114 -10.12 -21.61 -5.87
N ILE A 115 -11.08 -20.76 -6.24
CA ILE A 115 -12.47 -20.85 -5.77
C ILE A 115 -13.10 -22.15 -6.28
N GLU A 116 -12.92 -22.51 -7.54
CA GLU A 116 -13.44 -23.75 -8.13
C GLU A 116 -12.87 -24.98 -7.42
N GLU A 117 -11.55 -25.04 -7.21
CA GLU A 117 -10.90 -26.12 -6.46
C GLU A 117 -11.41 -26.22 -5.01
N ALA A 118 -11.59 -25.08 -4.34
CA ALA A 118 -12.11 -25.03 -2.98
C ALA A 118 -13.57 -25.52 -2.91
N GLN A 119 -14.41 -25.13 -3.88
CA GLN A 119 -15.79 -25.58 -3.99
C GLN A 119 -15.89 -27.09 -4.23
N LEU A 120 -15.05 -27.63 -5.11
CA LEU A 120 -14.99 -29.07 -5.38
C LEU A 120 -14.58 -29.86 -4.12
N LYS A 121 -13.55 -29.40 -3.41
CA LYS A 121 -13.12 -30.02 -2.14
C LYS A 121 -14.21 -29.94 -1.08
N ALA A 122 -14.87 -28.80 -0.93
CA ALA A 122 -15.97 -28.64 0.00
C ALA A 122 -17.14 -29.59 -0.32
N ALA A 123 -17.50 -29.71 -1.60
CA ALA A 123 -18.55 -30.63 -2.04
C ALA A 123 -18.19 -32.10 -1.77
N GLN A 124 -16.93 -32.49 -1.96
CA GLN A 124 -16.44 -33.83 -1.62
C GLN A 124 -16.53 -34.09 -0.12
N LEU A 125 -16.05 -33.17 0.71
CA LEU A 125 -16.12 -33.29 2.17
C LEU A 125 -17.56 -33.40 2.68
N VAL A 126 -18.48 -32.60 2.15
CA VAL A 126 -19.91 -32.69 2.49
C VAL A 126 -20.46 -34.06 2.11
N LYS A 127 -20.14 -34.56 0.91
CA LYS A 127 -20.59 -35.89 0.46
C LYS A 127 -20.05 -37.02 1.33
N GLU A 128 -18.78 -36.95 1.74
CA GLU A 128 -18.17 -37.91 2.66
C GLU A 128 -18.80 -37.84 4.05
N ALA A 129 -19.03 -36.64 4.57
CA ALA A 129 -19.72 -36.41 5.84
C ALA A 129 -21.16 -36.96 5.81
N GLU A 130 -21.89 -36.76 4.72
CA GLU A 130 -23.23 -37.35 4.55
C GLU A 130 -23.20 -38.87 4.52
N HIS A 131 -22.20 -39.46 3.85
CA HIS A 131 -22.08 -40.91 3.77
C HIS A 131 -21.77 -41.54 5.13
N THR A 132 -20.78 -40.96 5.83
CA THR A 132 -20.39 -41.40 7.19
C THR A 132 -21.53 -41.19 8.18
N GLY A 133 -22.22 -40.05 8.13
CA GLY A 133 -23.41 -39.80 8.95
C GLY A 133 -24.52 -40.83 8.72
N LYS A 134 -24.81 -41.19 7.47
CA LYS A 134 -25.78 -42.25 7.15
C LYS A 134 -25.36 -43.62 7.69
N GLN A 135 -24.07 -43.96 7.60
CA GLN A 135 -23.56 -45.21 8.16
C GLN A 135 -23.70 -45.25 9.68
N LEU A 136 -23.36 -44.16 10.37
CA LEU A 136 -23.49 -44.07 11.82
C LEU A 136 -24.94 -44.16 12.29
N ILE A 137 -25.87 -43.51 11.57
CA ILE A 137 -27.31 -43.63 11.87
C ILE A 137 -27.77 -45.07 11.68
N LEU A 138 -27.41 -45.72 10.57
CA LEU A 138 -27.78 -47.12 10.32
C LEU A 138 -27.21 -48.07 11.39
N GLU A 139 -25.95 -47.86 11.80
CA GLU A 139 -25.32 -48.62 12.87
C GLU A 139 -26.02 -48.39 14.22
N ALA A 140 -26.40 -47.15 14.53
CA ALA A 140 -27.14 -46.84 15.74
C ALA A 140 -28.54 -47.47 15.74
N GLU A 141 -29.25 -47.43 14.60
CA GLU A 141 -30.57 -48.06 14.43
C GLU A 141 -30.51 -49.58 14.62
N THR A 142 -29.51 -50.25 14.04
CA THR A 142 -29.36 -51.71 14.21
C THR A 142 -29.07 -52.10 15.65
N LYS A 143 -28.15 -51.37 16.32
CA LYS A 143 -27.87 -51.59 17.75
C LYS A 143 -29.09 -51.33 18.63
N ALA A 144 -29.84 -50.27 18.37
CA ALA A 144 -31.06 -49.96 19.13
C ALA A 144 -32.11 -51.07 18.98
N LEU A 145 -32.26 -51.63 17.78
CA LEU A 145 -33.19 -52.72 17.49
C LEU A 145 -32.76 -54.01 18.21
N ASP A 146 -31.46 -54.31 18.25
CA ASP A 146 -30.95 -55.46 19.01
C ASP A 146 -31.16 -55.29 20.53
N ILE A 147 -30.92 -54.09 21.07
CA ILE A 147 -31.24 -53.76 22.47
C ILE A 147 -32.73 -53.95 22.73
N GLN A 148 -33.61 -53.44 21.85
CA GLN A 148 -35.05 -53.62 21.98
C GLN A 148 -35.42 -55.11 22.03
N LYS A 149 -34.93 -55.93 21.10
CA LYS A 149 -35.20 -57.38 21.08
C LYS A 149 -34.71 -58.08 22.35
N THR A 150 -33.54 -57.73 22.87
CA THR A 150 -33.04 -58.31 24.11
C THR A 150 -33.88 -57.90 25.32
N SER A 151 -34.32 -56.63 25.37
CA SER A 151 -35.22 -56.13 26.41
C SER A 151 -36.59 -56.81 26.37
N GLU A 152 -37.17 -57.04 25.17
CA GLU A 152 -38.44 -57.74 25.01
C GLU A 152 -38.37 -59.18 25.52
N LYS A 153 -37.26 -59.90 25.24
CA LYS A 153 -37.04 -61.24 25.78
C LYS A 153 -36.95 -61.23 27.30
N ALA A 154 -36.20 -60.30 27.87
CA ALA A 154 -36.07 -60.16 29.32
C ALA A 154 -37.42 -59.86 30.00
N ILE A 155 -38.25 -59.01 29.39
CA ILE A 155 -39.61 -58.72 29.87
C ILE A 155 -40.48 -59.97 29.81
N ALA A 156 -40.44 -60.74 28.72
CA ALA A 156 -41.19 -61.98 28.60
C ALA A 156 -40.76 -63.02 29.65
N GLU A 157 -39.46 -63.16 29.92
CA GLU A 157 -38.94 -64.03 30.97
C GLU A 157 -39.41 -63.57 32.36
N LEU A 158 -39.36 -62.26 32.65
CA LEU A 158 -39.88 -61.69 33.89
C LEU A 158 -41.38 -61.98 34.06
N ASP A 159 -42.19 -61.83 33.01
CA ASP A 159 -43.62 -62.12 33.06
C ASP A 159 -43.90 -63.61 33.35
N THR A 160 -43.16 -64.54 32.73
CA THR A 160 -43.29 -65.97 33.06
C THR A 160 -42.95 -66.27 34.52
N ARG A 161 -41.90 -65.61 35.05
CA ARG A 161 -41.48 -65.76 36.45
C ARG A 161 -42.51 -65.17 37.40
N TYR A 162 -43.04 -63.99 37.08
CA TYR A 162 -44.11 -63.33 37.85
C TYR A 162 -45.36 -64.23 37.92
N ASN A 163 -45.82 -64.72 36.78
CA ASN A 163 -46.98 -65.62 36.70
C ASN A 163 -46.77 -66.93 37.50
N HIS A 164 -45.55 -67.47 37.51
CA HIS A 164 -45.21 -68.63 38.32
C HIS A 164 -45.26 -68.34 39.82
N LEU A 165 -44.73 -67.19 40.24
CA LEU A 165 -44.81 -66.74 41.64
C LEU A 165 -46.26 -66.50 42.06
N GLU A 166 -47.08 -65.89 41.21
CA GLU A 166 -48.48 -65.63 41.49
C GLU A 166 -49.28 -66.93 41.67
N ARG A 167 -49.00 -67.97 40.85
CA ARG A 167 -49.58 -69.31 41.05
C ARG A 167 -49.17 -69.92 42.39
N LYS A 168 -47.89 -69.86 42.75
CA LYS A 168 -47.40 -70.36 44.04
C LYS A 168 -48.03 -69.63 45.21
N LYS A 169 -48.16 -68.31 45.14
CA LYS A 169 -48.86 -67.49 46.12
C LYS A 169 -50.30 -67.98 46.30
N ASN A 170 -51.04 -68.15 45.21
CA ASN A 170 -52.42 -68.62 45.25
C ASN A 170 -52.54 -70.06 45.79
N GLU A 171 -51.61 -70.93 45.46
CA GLU A 171 -51.54 -72.29 46.02
C GLU A 171 -51.31 -72.28 47.53
N LEU A 172 -50.36 -71.47 48.02
CA LEU A 172 -50.11 -71.31 49.45
C LEU A 172 -51.32 -70.73 50.18
N LEU A 173 -51.98 -69.74 49.58
CA LEU A 173 -53.17 -69.11 50.14
C LEU A 173 -54.34 -70.11 50.24
N SER A 174 -54.51 -70.97 49.23
CA SER A 174 -55.47 -72.07 49.26
C SER A 174 -55.14 -73.12 50.34
N LYS A 175 -53.86 -73.50 50.48
CA LYS A 175 -53.41 -74.40 51.58
C LYS A 175 -53.68 -73.79 52.95
N LEU A 176 -53.41 -72.49 53.12
CA LEU A 176 -53.69 -71.78 54.36
C LEU A 176 -55.19 -71.78 54.67
N GLN A 177 -56.03 -71.52 53.67
CA GLN A 177 -57.49 -71.62 53.80
C GLN A 177 -57.95 -73.04 54.17
N SER A 178 -57.37 -74.08 53.56
CA SER A 178 -57.71 -75.46 53.92
C SER A 178 -57.30 -75.80 55.35
N TYR A 179 -56.13 -75.37 55.80
CA TYR A 179 -55.72 -75.52 57.19
C TYR A 179 -56.63 -74.77 58.15
N HIS A 180 -57.10 -73.57 57.77
CA HIS A 180 -58.04 -72.81 58.58
C HIS A 180 -59.37 -73.57 58.77
N VAL A 181 -59.90 -74.18 57.71
CA VAL A 181 -61.12 -75.02 57.77
C VAL A 181 -60.87 -76.30 58.59
N GLU A 182 -59.71 -76.93 58.43
CA GLU A 182 -59.34 -78.16 59.17
C GLU A 182 -59.16 -77.89 60.67
N ILE A 183 -58.52 -76.78 61.02
CA ILE A 183 -58.41 -76.28 62.40
C ILE A 183 -59.81 -75.98 62.97
N ALA A 184 -60.67 -75.28 62.23
CA ALA A 184 -62.05 -74.99 62.66
C ALA A 184 -62.85 -76.28 62.92
N LYS A 185 -62.66 -77.32 62.11
CA LYS A 185 -63.33 -78.62 62.27
C LYS A 185 -62.80 -79.42 63.47
N LEU A 186 -61.52 -79.29 63.80
CA LEU A 186 -60.92 -79.89 65.00
C LEU A 186 -61.35 -79.17 66.30
N LEU A 187 -61.82 -77.92 66.18
CA LEU A 187 -62.32 -77.11 67.29
C LEU A 187 -63.82 -77.32 67.59
N ASP A 188 -64.57 -78.03 66.73
CA ASP A 188 -66.03 -78.29 66.84
C ASP A 188 -66.42 -79.29 67.97
N GLY A 189 -65.56 -79.43 68.98
CA GLY A 189 -65.76 -80.25 70.16
C GLY A 189 -64.94 -79.80 71.39
N ALA A 190 -64.26 -78.66 71.32
CA ALA A 190 -63.51 -78.09 72.43
C ALA A 190 -64.03 -76.68 72.72
N ASP A 191 -64.57 -76.48 73.93
CA ASP A 191 -64.93 -75.16 74.47
C ASP A 191 -63.61 -74.40 74.76
N ILE A 192 -63.04 -73.79 73.71
CA ILE A 192 -61.88 -72.91 73.82
C ILE A 192 -62.41 -71.47 73.77
N PRO A 193 -62.15 -70.66 74.81
CA PRO A 193 -62.57 -69.26 74.81
C PRO A 193 -61.93 -68.55 73.61
N ALA A 194 -62.75 -67.81 72.87
CA ALA A 194 -62.30 -66.88 71.85
C ALA A 194 -61.52 -65.72 72.50
N VAL A 195 -60.26 -65.98 72.84
CA VAL A 195 -59.22 -64.96 72.93
C VAL A 195 -58.36 -65.14 71.69
N ILE A 196 -58.78 -64.49 70.61
CA ILE A 196 -57.89 -64.14 69.52
C ILE A 196 -57.88 -62.61 69.56
N GLU A 197 -56.82 -62.07 70.16
CA GLU A 197 -56.45 -60.67 69.97
C GLU A 197 -56.37 -60.38 68.46
N PRO A 198 -56.75 -59.17 68.01
CA PRO A 198 -56.64 -58.82 66.61
C PRO A 198 -55.17 -58.93 66.22
N VAL A 199 -54.85 -59.86 65.32
CA VAL A 199 -53.56 -59.83 64.64
C VAL A 199 -53.61 -58.58 63.81
N GLU A 200 -52.92 -57.55 64.29
CA GLU A 200 -52.68 -56.31 63.56
C GLU A 200 -52.27 -56.67 62.14
N GLU A 201 -52.93 -56.01 61.20
CA GLU A 201 -52.56 -55.95 59.80
C GLU A 201 -51.06 -55.67 59.72
N SER A 202 -50.27 -56.72 59.49
CA SER A 202 -48.86 -56.58 59.21
C SER A 202 -48.78 -55.75 57.94
N THR A 203 -48.36 -54.50 58.12
CA THR A 203 -47.98 -53.55 57.08
C THR A 203 -47.27 -54.27 55.94
N PRO A 204 -47.46 -53.83 54.67
CA PRO A 204 -46.81 -54.48 53.54
C PRO A 204 -45.33 -54.63 53.86
N VAL A 205 -44.83 -55.87 53.78
CA VAL A 205 -43.41 -56.14 53.87
C VAL A 205 -42.78 -55.36 52.73
N ASP A 206 -42.16 -54.25 53.08
CA ASP A 206 -41.31 -53.48 52.18
C ASP A 206 -40.13 -54.40 51.88
N LEU A 207 -40.27 -55.18 50.81
CA LEU A 207 -39.15 -55.85 50.19
C LEU A 207 -38.29 -54.73 49.61
N ASN A 208 -37.44 -54.16 50.46
CA ASN A 208 -36.21 -53.50 50.05
C ASN A 208 -35.38 -54.57 49.34
N ILE A 209 -35.72 -54.78 48.07
CA ILE A 209 -34.78 -55.27 47.08
C ILE A 209 -33.80 -54.11 47.00
N GLU A 210 -32.67 -54.24 47.68
CA GLU A 210 -31.53 -53.38 47.40
C GLU A 210 -31.33 -53.46 45.88
N ASP A 211 -31.48 -52.31 45.22
CA ASP A 211 -31.04 -52.08 43.85
C ASP A 211 -29.53 -52.31 43.79
N ASP A 212 -29.10 -53.58 43.77
CA ASP A 212 -27.76 -53.98 43.36
C ASP A 212 -27.66 -53.96 41.83
N PHE A 213 -28.03 -52.82 41.26
CA PHE A 213 -27.69 -52.42 39.90
C PHE A 213 -27.04 -51.05 39.92
N SER A 214 -26.06 -50.89 40.82
CA SER A 214 -24.94 -49.97 40.62
C SER A 214 -23.80 -50.69 39.90
N THR A 215 -24.10 -51.35 38.78
CA THR A 215 -23.09 -51.54 37.75
C THR A 215 -23.28 -50.41 36.76
N GLY A 216 -22.47 -49.36 36.98
CA GLY A 216 -22.37 -48.22 36.08
C GLY A 216 -22.10 -48.68 34.66
N VAL A 217 -23.15 -48.66 33.83
CA VAL A 217 -23.00 -48.51 32.40
C VAL A 217 -22.69 -47.03 32.20
N SER A 218 -21.41 -46.69 32.33
CA SER A 218 -20.85 -45.45 31.82
C SER A 218 -21.10 -45.43 30.32
N LEU A 219 -22.10 -44.67 29.89
CA LEU A 219 -22.23 -44.22 28.50
C LEU A 219 -21.11 -43.19 28.26
N PRO A 220 -20.09 -43.47 27.43
CA PRO A 220 -19.22 -42.41 26.95
C PRO A 220 -20.04 -41.50 26.03
N SER A 221 -20.53 -40.39 26.57
CA SER A 221 -20.96 -39.25 25.76
C SER A 221 -19.71 -38.58 25.21
N ALA A 222 -19.11 -39.20 24.21
CA ALA A 222 -17.95 -38.68 23.50
C ALA A 222 -18.43 -37.91 22.27
N VAL A 223 -18.99 -36.73 22.47
CA VAL A 223 -19.07 -35.65 21.44
C VAL A 223 -19.45 -34.33 22.12
N ASN A 224 -18.52 -33.77 22.89
CA ASN A 224 -18.20 -32.35 22.88
C ASN A 224 -17.08 -32.11 23.88
N ASP A 225 -15.86 -32.43 23.46
CA ASP A 225 -14.65 -31.78 23.98
C ASP A 225 -13.60 -31.86 22.87
N ILE A 226 -13.79 -31.04 21.84
CA ILE A 226 -12.64 -30.44 21.18
C ILE A 226 -12.12 -29.43 22.19
N SER A 227 -11.15 -29.89 22.99
CA SER A 227 -10.35 -29.06 23.88
C SER A 227 -9.56 -28.07 23.02
N LEU A 228 -10.16 -26.91 22.76
CA LEU A 228 -9.46 -25.68 22.40
C LEU A 228 -9.19 -24.92 23.70
N GLU A 229 -8.31 -25.48 24.54
CA GLU A 229 -7.65 -24.69 25.56
C GLU A 229 -6.64 -23.76 24.85
N THR A 230 -7.12 -22.62 24.39
CA THR A 230 -6.28 -21.41 24.31
C THR A 230 -6.84 -20.44 25.33
N THR A 231 -6.04 -20.18 26.35
CA THR A 231 -6.46 -19.40 27.50
C THR A 231 -6.85 -17.98 27.06
N LYS A 232 -7.86 -17.42 27.71
CA LYS A 232 -8.38 -16.06 27.41
C LYS A 232 -7.29 -14.97 27.57
N GLU A 233 -6.20 -15.28 28.27
CA GLU A 233 -5.03 -14.41 28.45
C GLU A 233 -4.20 -14.23 27.18
N ASP A 234 -4.12 -15.24 26.30
CA ASP A 234 -3.20 -15.23 25.15
C ASP A 234 -3.57 -14.18 24.09
N LYS A 235 -4.87 -13.83 23.93
CA LYS A 235 -5.34 -12.87 22.91
C LYS A 235 -5.27 -11.39 23.32
N THR A 236 -4.92 -11.13 24.58
CA THR A 236 -4.90 -9.77 25.17
C THR A 236 -3.47 -9.26 25.40
N ASN A 237 -2.47 -10.10 25.17
CA ASN A 237 -1.09 -9.72 25.41
C ASN A 237 -0.47 -8.97 24.21
N LEU A 238 -0.77 -7.67 24.10
CA LEU A 238 -0.22 -6.81 23.04
C LEU A 238 1.31 -6.67 23.07
N GLU A 239 1.98 -7.03 24.17
CA GLU A 239 3.45 -6.96 24.30
C GLU A 239 4.18 -7.97 23.41
N VAL A 240 3.45 -8.94 22.84
CA VAL A 240 4.01 -9.89 21.87
C VAL A 240 4.35 -9.20 20.54
N ILE A 241 3.81 -8.01 20.28
CA ILE A 241 4.08 -7.22 19.07
C ILE A 241 5.35 -6.39 19.27
N GLU A 242 6.27 -6.51 18.32
CA GLU A 242 7.54 -5.78 18.36
C GLU A 242 7.28 -4.27 18.27
N GLY A 243 7.79 -3.53 19.26
CA GLY A 243 7.59 -2.09 19.41
C GLY A 243 6.50 -1.70 20.41
N ILE A 244 5.66 -2.65 20.88
CA ILE A 244 4.67 -2.40 21.93
C ILE A 244 5.25 -2.85 23.28
N GLY A 245 5.88 -1.92 24.00
CA GLY A 245 6.30 -2.15 25.39
C GLY A 245 5.16 -1.96 26.41
N PRO A 246 5.40 -2.25 27.71
CA PRO A 246 4.39 -2.14 28.76
C PRO A 246 3.69 -0.77 28.82
N LYS A 247 4.45 0.31 28.57
CA LYS A 247 3.92 1.67 28.61
C LYS A 247 3.09 2.05 27.39
N ILE A 248 3.45 1.52 26.22
CA ILE A 248 2.67 1.69 24.98
C ILE A 248 1.37 0.89 25.07
N LYS A 249 1.42 -0.32 25.61
CA LYS A 249 0.21 -1.10 25.93
C LYS A 249 -0.74 -0.35 26.85
N GLU A 250 -0.23 0.31 27.89
CA GLU A 250 -1.07 1.13 28.78
C GLU A 250 -1.73 2.30 28.03
N ILE A 251 -1.01 2.97 27.14
CA ILE A 251 -1.53 4.05 26.28
C ILE A 251 -2.62 3.53 25.34
N LEU A 252 -2.39 2.38 24.69
CA LEU A 252 -3.34 1.74 23.77
C LEU A 252 -4.60 1.27 24.52
N ASN A 253 -4.44 0.66 25.70
CA ASN A 253 -5.54 0.30 26.58
C ASN A 253 -6.37 1.53 26.97
N GLY A 254 -5.71 2.64 27.31
CA GLY A 254 -6.37 3.92 27.61
C GLY A 254 -7.19 4.47 26.43
N ALA A 255 -6.81 4.12 25.19
CA ALA A 255 -7.52 4.46 23.97
C ALA A 255 -8.58 3.41 23.54
N GLY A 256 -8.79 2.37 24.36
CA GLY A 256 -9.79 1.32 24.12
C GLY A 256 -9.31 0.13 23.29
N ILE A 257 -8.00 -0.03 23.09
CA ILE A 257 -7.40 -1.10 22.28
C ILE A 257 -6.81 -2.14 23.23
N TYR A 258 -7.53 -3.25 23.44
CA TYR A 258 -7.19 -4.27 24.46
C TYR A 258 -6.79 -5.63 23.88
N ASP A 259 -7.07 -5.89 22.61
CA ASP A 259 -6.85 -7.19 21.97
C ASP A 259 -6.24 -7.04 20.57
N PHE A 260 -5.69 -8.14 20.06
CA PHE A 260 -5.05 -8.16 18.74
C PHE A 260 -6.02 -7.76 17.61
N ARG A 261 -7.30 -8.12 17.72
CA ARG A 261 -8.32 -7.81 16.73
C ARG A 261 -8.54 -6.31 16.58
N THR A 262 -8.71 -5.64 17.70
CA THR A 262 -8.94 -4.19 17.75
C THR A 262 -7.70 -3.47 17.25
N LEU A 263 -6.51 -3.95 17.62
CA LEU A 263 -5.25 -3.37 17.13
C LEU A 263 -5.08 -3.56 15.62
N ALA A 264 -5.32 -4.76 15.07
CA ALA A 264 -5.22 -5.06 13.65
C ALA A 264 -6.16 -4.21 12.78
N THR A 265 -7.35 -3.92 13.30
CA THR A 265 -8.40 -3.13 12.62
C THR A 265 -8.30 -1.63 12.87
N THR A 266 -7.44 -1.18 13.80
CA THR A 266 -7.23 0.24 14.07
C THR A 266 -6.33 0.83 13.00
N PRO A 267 -6.76 1.84 12.23
CA PRO A 267 -5.94 2.38 11.15
C PRO A 267 -4.68 3.08 11.68
N GLU A 268 -3.58 2.99 10.94
CA GLU A 268 -2.25 3.46 11.36
C GLU A 268 -2.23 4.94 11.81
N TYR A 269 -2.95 5.82 11.09
CA TYR A 269 -3.02 7.25 11.47
C TYR A 269 -3.58 7.44 12.89
N ARG A 270 -4.56 6.62 13.29
CA ARG A 270 -5.15 6.68 14.62
C ARG A 270 -4.16 6.20 15.69
N LEU A 271 -3.37 5.17 15.39
CA LEU A 271 -2.30 4.71 16.29
C LEU A 271 -1.24 5.81 16.46
N ARG A 272 -0.86 6.50 15.39
CA ARG A 272 0.05 7.65 15.44
C ARG A 272 -0.50 8.80 16.28
N ASP A 273 -1.79 9.13 16.13
CA ASP A 273 -2.44 10.18 16.91
C ASP A 273 -2.45 9.85 18.41
N ILE A 274 -2.72 8.59 18.76
CA ILE A 274 -2.71 8.09 20.15
C ILE A 274 -1.30 8.21 20.76
N LEU A 275 -0.26 7.81 20.02
CA LEU A 275 1.13 7.89 20.47
C LEU A 275 1.61 9.34 20.60
N SER A 276 1.22 10.20 19.65
CA SER A 276 1.53 11.63 19.66
C SER A 276 0.89 12.33 20.87
N ALA A 277 -0.37 12.02 21.16
CA ALA A 277 -1.09 12.56 22.33
C ALA A 277 -0.47 12.11 23.67
N ALA A 278 0.16 10.93 23.72
CA ALA A 278 0.83 10.43 24.91
C ALA A 278 2.21 11.07 25.17
N GLY A 279 2.81 11.72 24.16
CA GLY A 279 3.99 12.57 24.30
C GLY A 279 5.12 12.27 23.31
N PRO A 280 6.14 13.15 23.24
CA PRO A 280 7.18 13.10 22.19
C PRO A 280 8.01 11.82 22.17
N ILE A 281 8.17 11.16 23.33
CA ILE A 281 8.92 9.91 23.46
C ILE A 281 8.20 8.77 22.73
N TYR A 282 6.86 8.72 22.80
CA TYR A 282 6.06 7.67 22.17
C TYR A 282 5.79 7.97 20.70
N ALA A 283 5.71 9.24 20.32
CA ALA A 283 5.58 9.68 18.93
C ALA A 283 6.73 9.24 18.02
N ALA A 284 7.89 8.91 18.59
CA ALA A 284 9.04 8.39 17.86
C ALA A 284 8.89 6.91 17.44
N HIS A 285 7.95 6.17 18.05
CA HIS A 285 7.63 4.80 17.66
C HIS A 285 6.80 4.78 16.39
N ASP A 286 7.10 3.81 15.51
CA ASP A 286 6.41 3.65 14.23
C ASP A 286 5.40 2.49 14.33
N PRO A 287 4.08 2.75 14.25
CA PRO A 287 3.06 1.70 14.35
C PRO A 287 2.81 0.97 13.03
N GLY A 288 3.52 1.30 11.93
CA GLY A 288 3.23 0.76 10.60
C GLY A 288 3.24 -0.78 10.49
N SER A 289 4.00 -1.48 11.33
CA SER A 289 4.03 -2.95 11.36
C SER A 289 3.09 -3.58 12.40
N TRP A 290 2.47 -2.80 13.28
CA TRP A 290 1.67 -3.34 14.40
C TRP A 290 0.38 -3.99 13.93
N ASN A 291 -0.27 -3.45 12.90
CA ASN A 291 -1.50 -4.02 12.35
C ASN A 291 -1.29 -5.42 11.79
N GLU A 292 -0.24 -5.60 11.00
CA GLU A 292 0.11 -6.89 10.37
C GLU A 292 0.54 -7.90 11.43
N GLN A 293 1.39 -7.48 12.39
CA GLN A 293 1.78 -8.32 13.52
C GLN A 293 0.58 -8.75 14.38
N ALA A 294 -0.35 -7.83 14.66
CA ALA A 294 -1.56 -8.12 15.42
C ALA A 294 -2.49 -9.10 14.68
N LEU A 295 -2.62 -8.98 13.36
CA LEU A 295 -3.41 -9.89 12.55
C LEU A 295 -2.83 -11.31 12.55
N LEU A 296 -1.50 -11.44 12.49
CA LEU A 296 -0.82 -12.74 12.59
C LEU A 296 -0.99 -13.37 13.97
N ALA A 297 -0.87 -12.57 15.04
CA ALA A 297 -1.08 -13.01 16.41
C ALA A 297 -2.54 -13.43 16.67
N GLU A 298 -3.53 -12.68 16.15
CA GLU A 298 -4.95 -13.01 16.27
C GLU A 298 -5.28 -14.36 15.63
N ASN A 299 -4.68 -14.65 14.48
CA ASN A 299 -4.87 -15.89 13.74
C ASN A 299 -4.02 -17.06 14.28
N GLY A 300 -3.28 -16.87 15.36
CA GLY A 300 -2.39 -17.88 15.95
C GLY A 300 -1.24 -18.29 15.03
N GLN A 301 -0.87 -17.45 14.06
CA GLN A 301 0.21 -17.71 13.10
C GLN A 301 1.56 -17.29 13.69
N TRP A 302 1.92 -17.89 14.83
CA TRP A 302 3.12 -17.52 15.59
C TRP A 302 4.42 -17.69 14.80
N ASP A 303 4.53 -18.72 13.96
CA ASP A 303 5.71 -18.95 13.12
C ASP A 303 5.93 -17.81 12.11
N LYS A 304 4.84 -17.33 11.49
CA LYS A 304 4.88 -16.22 10.53
C LYS A 304 5.15 -14.89 11.23
N LEU A 305 4.65 -14.72 12.45
CA LEU A 305 4.92 -13.54 13.27
C LEU A 305 6.41 -13.44 13.58
N GLU A 306 7.05 -14.55 13.95
CA GLU A 306 8.49 -14.58 14.25
C GLU A 306 9.33 -14.35 12.99
N GLU A 307 8.92 -14.90 11.84
CA GLU A 307 9.55 -14.62 10.55
C GLU A 307 9.44 -13.13 10.16
N LEU A 308 8.29 -12.52 10.43
CA LEU A 308 8.06 -11.09 10.19
C LEU A 308 8.98 -10.26 11.09
N LYS A 309 9.05 -10.55 12.39
CA LYS A 309 9.98 -9.89 13.34
C LYS A 309 11.43 -10.01 12.91
N ALA A 310 11.86 -11.20 12.48
CA ALA A 310 13.23 -11.43 12.01
C ALA A 310 13.58 -10.63 10.75
N ARG A 311 12.57 -10.25 9.95
CA ARG A 311 12.72 -9.41 8.74
C ARG A 311 12.67 -7.91 9.06
N LEU A 312 12.02 -7.51 10.15
CA LEU A 312 11.94 -6.12 10.57
C LEU A 312 13.31 -5.67 11.11
N ILE A 313 13.74 -4.48 10.71
CA ILE A 313 14.92 -3.82 11.29
C ILE A 313 14.40 -2.78 12.27
N ALA A 314 14.52 -3.07 13.57
CA ALA A 314 14.00 -2.23 14.66
C ALA A 314 12.51 -1.88 14.51
N GLY A 315 11.66 -2.88 14.20
CA GLY A 315 10.22 -2.71 14.01
C GLY A 315 9.75 -2.09 12.69
N ARG A 316 10.66 -1.74 11.77
CA ARG A 316 10.34 -1.17 10.44
C ARG A 316 10.45 -2.19 9.32
N LEU A 317 9.48 -2.17 8.40
CA LEU A 317 9.59 -2.83 7.10
C LEU A 317 10.78 -2.20 6.35
N PRO A 318 11.68 -2.98 5.73
CA PRO A 318 12.71 -2.40 4.88
C PRO A 318 12.01 -1.61 3.78
N GLU A 319 12.31 -0.31 3.66
CA GLU A 319 11.77 0.50 2.57
C GLU A 319 12.16 -0.16 1.26
N THR A 320 11.18 -0.72 0.55
CA THR A 320 11.35 -0.96 -0.88
C THR A 320 11.59 0.42 -1.49
N PRO A 321 12.63 0.60 -2.32
CA PRO A 321 12.86 1.88 -2.94
C PRO A 321 11.61 2.27 -3.70
N SER A 322 10.94 3.32 -3.18
CA SER A 322 9.88 4.02 -3.86
C SER A 322 10.31 4.21 -5.31
N SER A 323 9.53 3.66 -6.23
CA SER A 323 9.69 3.86 -7.66
C SER A 323 9.31 5.31 -8.01
N THR A 324 10.09 6.27 -7.55
CA THR A 324 10.27 7.51 -8.30
C THR A 324 11.08 7.16 -9.53
N PRO A 325 10.61 7.47 -10.75
CA PRO A 325 11.42 7.25 -11.93
C PRO A 325 12.65 8.14 -11.80
N THR A 326 13.81 7.52 -11.60
CA THR A 326 15.11 8.14 -11.83
C THR A 326 15.13 8.65 -13.25
N VAL A 327 14.95 9.95 -13.41
CA VAL A 327 15.30 10.65 -14.65
C VAL A 327 16.81 10.50 -14.78
N ASP A 328 17.20 9.75 -15.79
CA ASP A 328 18.58 9.53 -16.21
C ASP A 328 19.26 10.89 -16.42
N GLY A 329 20.11 11.28 -15.47
CA GLY A 329 20.79 12.57 -15.39
C GLY A 329 21.92 12.75 -16.42
N SER A 330 22.18 11.73 -17.25
CA SER A 330 23.26 11.79 -18.25
C SER A 330 22.99 12.85 -19.33
N ASN A 331 21.73 13.02 -19.76
CA ASN A 331 21.37 14.01 -20.78
C ASN A 331 21.21 15.43 -20.23
N THR A 332 20.79 15.61 -18.98
CA THR A 332 20.59 16.94 -18.38
C THR A 332 21.92 17.58 -18.02
N GLU A 333 22.91 16.81 -17.57
CA GLU A 333 24.25 17.29 -17.26
C GLU A 333 25.04 17.65 -18.52
N GLU A 334 24.90 16.87 -19.60
CA GLU A 334 25.50 17.19 -20.91
C GLU A 334 24.86 18.45 -21.54
N MET A 335 23.54 18.63 -21.40
CA MET A 335 22.87 19.86 -21.84
C MET A 335 23.26 21.06 -20.98
N LEU A 336 23.43 20.90 -19.67
CA LEU A 336 23.93 21.97 -18.78
C LEU A 336 25.36 22.39 -19.16
N ASP A 337 26.26 21.43 -19.46
CA ASP A 337 27.63 21.74 -19.87
C ASP A 337 27.66 22.49 -21.22
N LYS A 338 26.80 22.08 -22.18
CA LYS A 338 26.64 22.79 -23.47
C LYS A 338 26.12 24.21 -23.27
N VAL A 339 25.11 24.41 -22.42
CA VAL A 339 24.57 25.75 -22.11
C VAL A 339 25.60 26.62 -21.40
N ASN A 340 26.41 26.05 -20.50
CA ASN A 340 27.47 26.76 -19.79
C ASN A 340 28.63 27.14 -20.73
N LYS A 341 29.02 26.26 -21.67
CA LYS A 341 29.99 26.58 -22.74
C LYS A 341 29.50 27.71 -23.64
N VAL A 342 28.23 27.69 -24.04
CA VAL A 342 27.64 28.77 -24.86
C VAL A 342 27.62 30.08 -24.09
N LYS A 343 27.22 30.08 -22.81
CA LYS A 343 27.30 31.28 -21.95
C LYS A 343 28.74 31.79 -21.81
N ALA A 344 29.73 30.91 -21.68
CA ALA A 344 31.13 31.30 -21.59
C ALA A 344 31.65 31.89 -22.91
N ALA A 345 31.26 31.32 -24.06
CA ALA A 345 31.63 31.83 -25.38
C ALA A 345 31.04 33.22 -25.65
N ILE A 346 29.77 33.45 -25.26
CA ILE A 346 29.12 34.76 -25.36
C ILE A 346 29.81 35.78 -24.45
N ARG A 347 30.15 35.39 -23.22
CA ARG A 347 30.84 36.27 -22.26
C ARG A 347 32.24 36.64 -22.76
N LYS A 348 32.98 35.69 -23.34
CA LYS A 348 34.28 35.92 -23.95
C LYS A 348 34.19 36.85 -25.17
N ALA A 349 33.22 36.63 -26.06
CA ALA A 349 32.99 37.49 -27.21
C ALA A 349 32.58 38.92 -26.83
N MET A 350 31.89 39.11 -25.69
CA MET A 350 31.58 40.44 -25.14
C MET A 350 32.79 41.12 -24.48
N VAL A 351 33.68 40.36 -23.85
CA VAL A 351 34.90 40.90 -23.20
C VAL A 351 35.98 41.25 -24.22
N ASP A 352 36.17 40.44 -25.26
CA ASP A 352 37.15 40.73 -26.33
C ASP A 352 36.74 42.00 -27.10
N LYS A 353 35.44 42.30 -27.21
CA LYS A 353 34.92 43.54 -27.82
C LYS A 353 35.14 44.80 -26.96
N THR A 354 35.36 44.65 -25.65
CA THR A 354 35.59 45.80 -24.74
C THR A 354 37.06 46.13 -24.53
N GLN A 355 38.01 45.30 -24.99
CA GLN A 355 39.44 45.58 -24.89
C GLN A 355 40.07 46.15 -26.17
N GLU A 356 39.42 46.06 -27.34
CA GLU A 356 39.94 46.65 -28.59
C GLU A 356 39.59 48.13 -28.79
N GLU A 357 38.67 48.71 -28.00
CA GLU A 357 38.25 50.12 -28.10
C GLU A 357 38.90 51.05 -27.06
N LYS A 358 40.21 50.92 -26.80
CA LYS A 358 40.98 52.02 -26.19
C LYS A 358 41.73 52.80 -27.28
N PRO A 359 41.21 53.94 -27.77
CA PRO A 359 42.04 54.86 -28.53
C PRO A 359 43.13 55.40 -27.59
N LYS A 360 44.39 55.24 -27.98
CA LYS A 360 45.50 56.03 -27.41
C LYS A 360 45.30 57.49 -27.84
N SER A 361 44.49 58.25 -27.11
CA SER A 361 44.49 59.71 -27.22
C SER A 361 45.72 60.24 -26.50
N GLY A 362 46.65 60.77 -27.30
CA GLY A 362 47.74 61.60 -26.82
C GLY A 362 47.21 62.90 -26.22
N SER A 363 47.90 63.33 -25.17
CA SER A 363 47.92 64.68 -24.61
C SER A 363 47.83 65.77 -25.69
N PHE A 364 46.74 66.54 -25.72
CA PHE A 364 46.66 67.77 -26.51
C PHE A 364 45.80 68.87 -25.86
N PHE A 365 45.91 69.07 -24.55
CA PHE A 365 45.41 70.30 -23.90
C PHE A 365 46.34 70.67 -22.75
N ASP A 366 47.42 71.37 -23.08
CA ASP A 366 48.14 72.26 -22.18
C ASP A 366 48.93 73.27 -23.04
N SER A 367 48.26 74.33 -23.48
CA SER A 367 48.77 75.68 -23.83
C SER A 367 47.76 76.40 -24.72
N ILE A 368 46.93 77.23 -24.11
CA ILE A 368 46.74 78.67 -24.36
C ILE A 368 45.88 79.22 -23.22
#